data_AF-A0AAU1DUJ7-F1
#
_entry.id   AF-A0AAU1DUJ7-F1
#
_cell.length_a   1.000
_cell.length_b   1.000
_cell.length_c   1.000
_cell.angle_alpha   90.00
_cell.angle_beta   90.00
_cell.angle_gamma   90.00
#
_symmetry.space_group_name_H-M   'P 1'
#
loop_
_entity.id
_entity.type
_entity.pdbx_description
1 polymer ?
#
loop_
_entity_poly.entity_id
_entity_poly.type
_entity_poly.pdbx_seq_one_letter_code
_entity_poly.pdbx_strand_id
1 'polypeptide(L)'
;MQDTLFRLPEPPPEHAVIARFQLGGDDLGEPDQWPLVFEAERSMGAAVKAAGVGEVDGNEFGGGEVALFAYGPDADALYRVMEPGLRALPFRPAHVVLRYGEPADHAIEDRIEL
;
A
#
# COMPACT_ATOMS: atom_id res chain seq x y z
N MET A 1 23.28 23.58 -33.35
CA MET A 1 23.68 22.17 -33.34
C MET A 1 23.40 21.65 -31.94
N GLN A 2 22.31 20.90 -31.82
CA GLN A 2 21.97 19.94 -30.76
C GLN A 2 22.10 20.38 -29.30
N ASP A 3 20.98 20.86 -28.74
CA ASP A 3 20.64 20.69 -27.33
C ASP A 3 20.42 19.19 -27.07
N THR A 4 21.46 18.50 -26.63
CA THR A 4 21.32 17.18 -25.99
C THR A 4 20.79 17.38 -24.58
N LEU A 5 19.48 17.58 -24.46
CA LEU A 5 18.76 17.31 -23.22
C LEU A 5 18.96 15.83 -22.90
N PHE A 6 19.70 15.55 -21.83
CA PHE A 6 19.73 14.25 -21.17
C PHE A 6 18.28 13.89 -20.79
N ARG A 7 17.59 13.15 -21.66
CA ARG A 7 16.42 12.39 -21.24
C ARG A 7 16.97 11.26 -20.38
N LEU A 8 17.02 11.49 -19.06
CA LEU A 8 17.09 10.38 -18.11
C LEU A 8 15.95 9.42 -18.50
N PRO A 9 16.17 8.10 -18.49
CA PRO A 9 15.07 7.17 -18.68
C PRO A 9 13.98 7.56 -17.66
N GLU A 10 12.72 7.61 -18.11
CA GLU A 10 11.62 7.80 -17.18
C GLU A 10 11.72 6.70 -16.12
N PRO A 11 11.54 7.03 -14.83
CA PRO A 11 11.54 6.02 -13.79
C PRO A 11 10.51 4.95 -14.18
N PRO A 12 10.79 3.67 -13.90
CA PRO A 12 9.79 2.64 -14.12
C PRO A 12 8.49 3.04 -13.41
N PRO A 13 7.32 2.80 -14.02
CA PRO A 13 6.05 3.23 -13.45
C PRO A 13 5.91 2.67 -12.03
N GLU A 14 5.55 3.52 -11.07
CA GLU A 14 5.46 3.11 -9.68
C GLU A 14 4.09 2.47 -9.39
N HIS A 15 4.10 1.16 -9.15
CA HIS A 15 2.91 0.38 -8.81
C HIS A 15 2.55 0.60 -7.34
N ALA A 16 1.28 0.36 -6.98
CA ALA A 16 0.83 0.51 -5.60
C ALA A 16 0.03 -0.69 -5.09
N VAL A 17 0.19 -0.95 -3.79
CA VAL A 17 -0.69 -1.79 -2.98
C VAL A 17 -1.39 -0.89 -1.98
N ILE A 18 -2.71 -0.80 -2.08
CA ILE A 18 -3.55 0.03 -1.21
C ILE A 18 -4.49 -0.89 -0.45
N ALA A 19 -4.22 -1.12 0.83
CA ALA A 19 -5.06 -1.97 1.67
C ALA A 19 -5.98 -1.11 2.54
N ARG A 20 -7.29 -1.34 2.48
CA ARG A 20 -8.29 -0.62 3.28
C ARG A 20 -8.97 -1.54 4.26
N PHE A 21 -9.14 -1.07 5.48
CA PHE A 21 -9.79 -1.79 6.57
C PHE A 21 -10.82 -0.90 7.25
N GLN A 22 -12.02 -1.43 7.49
CA GLN A 22 -13.00 -0.76 8.34
C GLN A 22 -12.59 -0.92 9.81
N LEU A 23 -12.54 0.20 10.51
CA LEU A 23 -12.28 0.29 11.94
C LEU A 23 -13.60 0.35 12.73
N GLY A 24 -13.49 0.20 14.05
CA GLY A 24 -14.61 0.44 14.97
C GLY A 24 -14.71 1.93 15.32
N GLY A 25 -15.90 2.42 15.66
CA GLY A 25 -16.11 3.84 15.94
C GLY A 25 -16.18 4.71 14.68
N ASP A 26 -16.23 6.02 14.89
CA ASP A 26 -16.28 7.03 13.84
C ASP A 26 -14.92 7.76 13.70
N ASP A 27 -14.68 8.37 12.55
CA ASP A 27 -13.49 9.18 12.25
C ASP A 27 -12.16 8.41 12.25
N LEU A 28 -11.37 8.44 13.34
CA LEU A 28 -10.03 7.83 13.39
C LEU A 28 -10.01 6.38 13.90
N GLY A 29 -11.19 5.81 14.14
CA GLY A 29 -11.32 4.50 14.75
C GLY A 29 -11.19 4.53 16.28
N GLU A 30 -11.22 3.35 16.91
CA GLU A 30 -11.01 3.23 18.36
C GLU A 30 -9.52 3.29 18.72
N PRO A 31 -9.10 3.99 19.80
CA PRO A 31 -7.68 4.18 20.11
C PRO A 31 -6.86 2.90 20.35
N ASP A 32 -7.52 1.80 20.74
CA ASP A 32 -6.89 0.50 20.93
C ASP A 32 -6.60 -0.23 19.61
N GLN A 33 -7.14 0.26 18.49
CA GLN A 33 -6.91 -0.28 17.14
C GLN A 33 -5.63 0.28 16.52
N TRP A 34 -5.23 1.50 16.88
CA TRP A 34 -4.04 2.16 16.30
C TRP A 34 -2.73 1.37 16.51
N PRO A 35 -2.44 0.80 17.71
CA PRO A 35 -1.23 0.02 17.92
C PRO A 35 -1.12 -1.18 16.98
N LEU A 36 -2.25 -1.84 16.68
CA LEU A 36 -2.30 -2.99 15.78
C LEU A 36 -1.95 -2.59 14.34
N VAL A 37 -2.48 -1.46 13.87
CA VAL A 37 -2.16 -0.91 12.54
C VAL A 37 -0.67 -0.55 12.46
N PHE A 38 -0.15 0.22 13.43
CA PHE A 38 1.24 0.66 13.39
C PHE A 38 2.24 -0.50 13.53
N GLU A 39 1.89 -1.53 14.30
CA GLU A 39 2.71 -2.74 14.39
C GLU A 39 2.73 -3.49 13.05
N ALA A 40 1.57 -3.67 12.43
CA ALA A 40 1.47 -4.30 11.12
C ALA A 40 2.26 -3.53 10.06
N GLU A 41 2.08 -2.21 9.98
CA GLU A 41 2.81 -1.33 9.06
C GLU A 41 4.33 -1.47 9.23
N ARG A 42 4.84 -1.35 10.47
CA ARG A 42 6.29 -1.49 10.72
C ARG A 42 6.81 -2.87 10.34
N SER A 43 6.07 -3.93 10.69
CA SER A 43 6.46 -5.31 10.37
C SER A 43 6.48 -5.56 8.86
N MET A 44 5.45 -5.10 8.15
CA MET A 44 5.39 -5.22 6.68
C MET A 44 6.44 -4.36 6.00
N GLY A 45 6.66 -3.12 6.46
CA GLY A 45 7.70 -2.24 5.94
C GLY A 45 9.09 -2.87 6.06
N ALA A 46 9.41 -3.51 7.19
CA ALA A 46 10.64 -4.25 7.37
C ALA A 46 10.76 -5.44 6.39
N ALA A 47 9.68 -6.21 6.20
CA ALA A 47 9.65 -7.35 5.29
C ALA A 47 9.80 -6.93 3.81
N VAL A 48 9.06 -5.90 3.39
CA VAL A 48 9.11 -5.31 2.05
C VAL A 48 10.52 -4.79 1.73
N LYS A 49 11.12 -4.05 2.67
CA LYS A 49 12.49 -3.55 2.54
C LYS A 49 13.52 -4.67 2.46
N ALA A 50 13.39 -5.70 3.29
CA ALA A 50 14.29 -6.86 3.27
C ALA A 50 14.17 -7.67 1.96
N ALA A 51 12.99 -7.73 1.37
CA ALA A 51 12.75 -8.38 0.08
C ALA A 51 13.20 -7.52 -1.12
N GLY A 52 13.38 -6.21 -0.95
CA GLY A 52 13.79 -5.30 -2.02
C GLY A 52 12.72 -5.10 -3.10
N VAL A 53 11.44 -5.22 -2.73
CA VAL A 53 10.30 -5.15 -3.66
C VAL A 53 9.54 -3.83 -3.61
N GLY A 54 9.98 -2.87 -2.80
CA GLY A 54 9.34 -1.57 -2.64
C GLY A 54 9.51 -0.97 -1.25
N GLU A 55 8.55 -0.16 -0.84
CA GLU A 55 8.45 0.47 0.47
C GLU A 55 6.99 0.54 0.93
N VAL A 56 6.76 0.38 2.24
CA VAL A 56 5.48 0.74 2.86
C VAL A 56 5.62 2.20 3.30
N ASP A 57 4.86 3.08 2.65
CA ASP A 57 4.96 4.55 2.80
C ASP A 57 4.25 5.02 4.08
N GLY A 58 3.15 4.37 4.44
CA GLY A 58 2.49 4.63 5.72
C GLY A 58 1.01 4.26 5.73
N ASN A 59 0.28 4.99 6.58
CA ASN A 59 -1.14 4.83 6.83
C ASN A 59 -1.90 6.15 6.76
N GLU A 60 -3.20 6.08 6.48
CA GLU A 60 -4.14 7.19 6.58
C GLU A 60 -5.40 6.71 7.32
N PHE A 61 -5.66 7.31 8.49
CA PHE A 61 -6.89 7.09 9.26
C PHE A 61 -7.92 8.17 8.94
N GLY A 62 -9.18 7.78 8.81
CA GLY A 62 -10.29 8.72 8.65
C GLY A 62 -11.59 8.03 8.25
N GLY A 63 -12.73 8.66 8.54
CA GLY A 63 -14.04 8.13 8.13
C GLY A 63 -14.41 6.76 8.71
N GLY A 64 -13.79 6.34 9.81
CA GLY A 64 -13.96 5.01 10.41
C GLY A 64 -13.21 3.91 9.64
N GLU A 65 -12.23 4.26 8.82
CA GLU A 65 -11.35 3.32 8.11
C GLU A 65 -9.87 3.68 8.28
N VAL A 66 -9.02 2.74 7.88
CA VAL A 66 -7.60 2.99 7.66
C VAL A 66 -7.17 2.44 6.31
N ALA A 67 -6.37 3.23 5.59
CA ALA A 67 -5.66 2.81 4.39
C ALA A 67 -4.17 2.63 4.69
N LEU A 68 -3.56 1.55 4.20
CA LEU A 68 -2.12 1.32 4.19
C LEU A 68 -1.62 1.42 2.76
N PHE A 69 -0.56 2.19 2.55
CA PHE A 69 0.02 2.47 1.24
C PHE A 69 1.41 1.87 1.12
N ALA A 70 1.65 1.18 0.01
CA ALA A 70 2.96 0.71 -0.35
C ALA A 70 3.18 0.86 -1.85
N TYR A 71 4.42 1.12 -2.22
CA TYR A 71 4.82 1.43 -3.60
C TYR A 71 6.05 0.61 -4.00
N GLY A 72 6.11 0.23 -5.28
CA GLY A 72 7.23 -0.55 -5.79
C GLY A 72 7.17 -0.81 -7.30
N PRO A 73 8.20 -1.45 -7.86
CA PRO A 73 8.28 -1.74 -9.28
C PRO A 73 7.38 -2.91 -9.74
N ASP A 74 6.73 -3.62 -8.81
CA ASP A 74 5.85 -4.76 -9.10
C ASP A 74 4.80 -4.91 -7.98
N ALA A 75 3.54 -4.64 -8.30
CA ALA A 75 2.42 -4.69 -7.35
C ALA A 75 2.18 -6.11 -6.80
N ASP A 76 2.37 -7.15 -7.62
CA ASP A 76 2.16 -8.54 -7.24
C ASP A 76 3.27 -9.01 -6.28
N ALA A 77 4.52 -8.67 -6.58
CA ALA A 77 5.64 -8.98 -5.70
C ALA A 77 5.53 -8.26 -4.36
N LEU A 78 5.12 -6.99 -4.39
CA LEU A 78 4.88 -6.19 -3.18
C LEU A 78 3.73 -6.77 -2.34
N TYR A 79 2.59 -7.05 -2.97
CA TYR A 79 1.44 -7.65 -2.28
C TYR A 79 1.78 -9.00 -1.67
N ARG A 80 2.50 -9.87 -2.39
CA ARG A 80 2.89 -11.19 -1.88
C ARG A 80 3.68 -11.12 -0.57
N VAL A 81 4.49 -10.08 -0.38
CA VAL A 81 5.24 -9.86 0.87
C VAL A 81 4.35 -9.29 1.97
N MET A 82 3.42 -8.41 1.63
CA MET A 82 2.52 -7.76 2.59
C MET A 82 1.34 -8.65 3.03
N GLU A 83 0.85 -9.53 2.15
CA GLU A 83 -0.39 -10.29 2.32
C GLU A 83 -0.49 -10.99 3.70
N PRO A 84 0.54 -11.66 4.23
CA PRO A 84 0.44 -12.30 5.54
C PRO A 84 0.15 -11.29 6.67
N GLY A 85 0.76 -10.11 6.63
CA GLY A 85 0.52 -9.04 7.62
C GLY A 85 -0.86 -8.41 7.47
N LEU A 86 -1.30 -8.18 6.23
CA LEU A 86 -2.63 -7.65 5.93
C LEU A 86 -3.74 -8.60 6.38
N ARG A 87 -3.59 -9.91 6.15
CA ARG A 87 -4.59 -10.91 6.57
C ARG A 87 -4.63 -11.12 8.08
N ALA A 88 -3.53 -10.84 8.79
CA ALA A 88 -3.45 -10.97 10.24
C ALA A 88 -4.21 -9.85 10.99
N LEU A 89 -4.45 -8.70 10.35
CA LEU A 89 -5.25 -7.63 10.95
C LEU A 89 -6.71 -8.09 11.14
N PRO A 90 -7.33 -7.85 12.31
CA PRO A 90 -8.67 -8.35 12.61
C PRO A 90 -9.81 -7.48 12.05
N PHE A 91 -9.48 -6.36 11.43
CA PHE A 91 -10.42 -5.33 10.98
C PHE A 91 -11.15 -5.78 9.71
N ARG A 92 -12.48 -5.69 9.70
CA ARG A 92 -13.32 -6.09 8.56
C ARG A 92 -14.56 -5.18 8.48
N PRO A 93 -15.12 -4.93 7.27
CA PRO A 93 -14.64 -5.40 5.96
C PRO A 93 -13.26 -4.86 5.57
N ALA A 94 -12.53 -5.61 4.74
CA ALA A 94 -11.20 -5.22 4.29
C ALA A 94 -10.89 -5.73 2.88
N HIS A 95 -10.16 -4.92 2.12
CA HIS A 95 -9.78 -5.24 0.75
C HIS A 95 -8.44 -4.60 0.40
N VAL A 96 -7.84 -5.10 -0.67
CA VAL A 96 -6.62 -4.56 -1.26
C VAL A 96 -6.89 -4.21 -2.71
N VAL A 97 -6.38 -3.06 -3.14
CA VAL A 97 -6.29 -2.67 -4.54
C VAL A 97 -4.83 -2.74 -4.96
N LEU A 98 -4.56 -3.53 -6.01
CA LEU A 98 -3.29 -3.55 -6.72
C LEU A 98 -3.41 -2.60 -7.91
N ARG A 99 -2.72 -1.47 -7.88
CA ARG A 99 -2.68 -0.51 -8.99
C ARG A 99 -1.42 -0.72 -9.80
N TYR A 100 -1.59 -0.97 -11.10
CA TYR A 100 -0.46 -1.17 -12.01
C TYR A 100 -0.06 0.13 -12.69
N GLY A 101 1.03 0.72 -12.18
CA GLY A 101 1.62 1.96 -12.65
C GLY A 101 1.07 3.23 -11.98
N GLU A 102 1.42 4.36 -12.57
CA GLU A 102 1.12 5.70 -12.04
C GLU A 102 -0.39 5.92 -11.82
N PRO A 103 -0.78 6.76 -10.84
CA PRO A 103 -2.17 7.14 -10.65
C PRO A 103 -2.66 7.93 -11.88
N ALA A 104 -3.51 7.29 -12.69
CA ALA A 104 -4.13 7.85 -13.87
C ALA A 104 -5.57 7.34 -14.00
N ASP A 105 -6.42 8.08 -14.72
CA ASP A 105 -7.85 7.77 -14.91
C ASP A 105 -8.12 6.36 -15.51
N HIS A 106 -7.11 5.71 -16.06
CA HIS A 106 -7.18 4.41 -16.72
C HIS A 106 -6.14 3.41 -16.16
N ALA A 107 -5.65 3.63 -14.94
CA ALA A 107 -4.78 2.67 -14.29
C ALA A 107 -5.48 1.30 -14.21
N ILE A 108 -4.73 0.24 -14.50
CA ILE A 108 -5.25 -1.12 -14.33
C ILE A 108 -5.25 -1.40 -12.83
N GLU A 109 -6.40 -1.81 -12.30
CA GLU A 109 -6.58 -2.14 -10.89
C GLU A 109 -7.14 -3.56 -10.75
N ASP A 110 -6.56 -4.32 -9.83
CA ASP A 110 -7.14 -5.58 -9.35
C ASP A 110 -7.53 -5.45 -7.88
N ARG A 111 -8.68 -6.01 -7.51
CA ARG A 111 -9.24 -5.91 -6.16
C ARG A 111 -9.32 -7.28 -5.52
N ILE A 112 -8.75 -7.40 -4.33
CA ILE A 112 -8.67 -8.62 -3.55
C ILE A 112 -9.38 -8.42 -2.21
N GLU A 113 -10.34 -9.27 -1.86
CA GLU A 113 -10.98 -9.27 -0.53
C GLU A 113 -10.14 -10.05 0.49
N LEU A 114 -10.06 -9.55 1.72
CA LEU A 114 -9.19 -10.08 2.79
C LEU A 114 -9.89 -10.92 3.87
#